data_AF-A0A091C5Z9-F1
#
_entry.id   AF-A0A091C5Z9-F1
#
_cell.length_a   1.000
_cell.length_b   1.000
_cell.length_c   1.000
_cell.angle_alpha   90.00
_cell.angle_beta   90.00
_cell.angle_gamma   90.00
#
_symmetry.space_group_name_H-M   'P 1'
#
loop_
_entity.id
_entity.type
_entity.pdbx_description
1 polymer ?
#
loop_
_entity_poly.entity_id
_entity_poly.type
_entity_poly.pdbx_seq_one_letter_code
_entity_poly.pdbx_strand_id
1 'polypeptide(L)'
;MLEKNWLSRWRNNFKRLECHSYRIKNSKRIFGEQAKKDTPQHLAADVSNESLHTNDQNLTQVMTENIGEAIDFISDFVNLNYGKAQTQTPEHSIDRQIKLSSSSSYELVKKAAEAFTKKGGQIFLDARVEHILQDENGKVTGVVAEGRKRTLTVHADAITLSTGGYGANLNMRGKKAKG
;
A
#
# COMPACT_ATOMS: atom_id res chain seq x y z
N MET A 1 -12.92 35.62 -2.17
CA MET A 1 -14.11 34.81 -2.54
C MET A 1 -13.73 33.66 -3.50
N LEU A 2 -12.61 32.94 -3.25
CA LEU A 2 -12.06 31.95 -4.20
C LEU A 2 -11.69 30.58 -3.57
N GLU A 3 -11.89 30.37 -2.27
CA GLU A 3 -11.51 29.10 -1.61
C GLU A 3 -12.63 28.05 -1.57
N LYS A 4 -13.88 28.43 -1.86
CA LYS A 4 -15.03 27.50 -1.78
C LYS A 4 -15.18 26.57 -2.99
N ASN A 5 -14.35 26.72 -4.03
CA ASN A 5 -14.49 25.98 -5.29
C ASN A 5 -13.63 24.72 -5.41
N TRP A 6 -12.66 24.49 -4.50
CA TRP A 6 -11.81 23.29 -4.58
C TRP A 6 -12.45 22.10 -3.88
N LEU A 7 -13.00 22.30 -2.68
CA LEU A 7 -13.74 21.28 -1.91
C LEU A 7 -15.04 20.85 -2.60
N SER A 8 -15.73 21.73 -3.33
CA SER A 8 -16.94 21.38 -4.09
C SER A 8 -16.61 20.53 -5.32
N ARG A 9 -15.46 20.77 -5.96
CA ARG A 9 -14.95 19.97 -7.09
C ARG A 9 -14.46 18.59 -6.65
N TRP A 10 -13.99 18.46 -5.41
CA TRP A 10 -13.65 17.18 -4.78
C TRP A 10 -14.91 16.38 -4.39
N ARG A 11 -15.93 17.03 -3.80
CA ARG A 11 -17.20 16.37 -3.41
C ARG A 11 -18.09 15.95 -4.60
N ASN A 12 -18.05 16.68 -5.71
CA ASN A 12 -18.97 16.42 -6.84
C ASN A 12 -18.52 15.29 -7.79
N ASN A 13 -17.29 14.79 -7.68
CA ASN A 13 -16.85 13.61 -8.45
C ASN A 13 -17.30 12.27 -7.84
N PHE A 14 -17.87 12.26 -6.63
CA PHE A 14 -18.42 11.06 -5.98
C PHE A 14 -19.78 10.61 -6.53
N LYS A 15 -20.44 11.42 -7.37
CA LYS A 15 -21.79 11.13 -7.91
C LYS A 15 -21.81 10.29 -9.20
N ARG A 16 -20.72 9.62 -9.55
CA ARG A 16 -20.69 8.67 -10.67
C ARG A 16 -20.11 7.32 -10.21
N LEU A 17 -20.82 6.68 -9.28
CA LEU A 17 -20.62 5.32 -8.79
C LEU A 17 -21.19 4.30 -9.79
N GLU A 18 -20.75 4.38 -11.05
CA GLU A 18 -20.84 3.22 -11.96
C GLU A 18 -19.51 2.48 -11.86
N CYS A 19 -19.51 1.42 -11.03
CA CYS A 19 -18.55 0.32 -11.01
C CYS A 19 -17.05 0.70 -11.18
N HIS A 20 -16.37 1.02 -10.08
CA HIS A 20 -14.92 1.30 -10.05
C HIS A 20 -14.04 0.14 -10.56
N SER A 21 -14.54 -1.11 -10.57
CA SER A 21 -13.73 -2.26 -10.99
C SER A 21 -13.36 -2.27 -12.46
N TYR A 22 -14.16 -1.66 -13.34
CA TYR A 22 -13.95 -1.73 -14.80
C TYR A 22 -12.89 -0.76 -15.35
N ARG A 23 -12.43 0.20 -14.54
CA ARG A 23 -11.33 1.12 -14.90
C ARG A 23 -9.95 0.55 -14.60
N ILE A 24 -9.87 -0.52 -13.81
CA ILE A 24 -8.62 -1.15 -13.41
C ILE A 24 -8.15 -2.08 -14.53
N LYS A 25 -7.04 -1.70 -15.18
CA LYS A 25 -6.48 -2.36 -16.37
C LYS A 25 -6.16 -3.82 -16.08
N ASN A 26 -5.47 -4.08 -14.96
CA ASN A 26 -5.06 -5.44 -14.60
C ASN A 26 -6.27 -6.33 -14.28
N SER A 27 -7.26 -5.83 -13.56
CA SER A 27 -8.46 -6.61 -13.21
C SER A 27 -9.21 -7.05 -14.46
N LYS A 28 -9.51 -6.10 -15.38
CA LYS A 28 -10.17 -6.41 -16.65
C LYS A 28 -9.35 -7.37 -17.52
N ARG A 29 -8.03 -7.20 -17.58
CA ARG A 29 -7.14 -8.08 -18.36
C ARG A 29 -7.11 -9.51 -17.79
N ILE A 30 -7.09 -9.65 -16.47
CA ILE A 30 -6.90 -10.94 -15.80
C ILE A 30 -8.22 -11.72 -15.67
N PHE A 31 -9.31 -11.04 -15.31
CA PHE A 31 -10.59 -11.68 -14.99
C PHE A 31 -11.67 -11.45 -16.05
N GLY A 32 -11.40 -10.64 -17.09
CA GLY A 32 -12.34 -10.37 -18.18
C GLY A 32 -13.65 -9.77 -17.67
N GLU A 33 -14.77 -10.31 -18.14
CA GLU A 33 -16.10 -9.86 -17.73
C GLU A 33 -16.42 -10.15 -16.26
N GLN A 34 -15.76 -11.12 -15.62
CA GLN A 34 -15.97 -11.40 -14.19
C GLN A 34 -15.49 -10.24 -13.31
N ALA A 35 -14.54 -9.42 -13.80
CA ALA A 35 -14.09 -8.22 -13.09
C ALA A 35 -15.25 -7.27 -12.75
N LYS A 36 -16.29 -7.21 -13.60
CA LYS A 36 -17.47 -6.35 -13.39
C LYS A 36 -18.32 -6.76 -12.18
N LYS A 37 -18.16 -7.99 -11.70
CA LYS A 37 -18.88 -8.49 -10.53
C LYS A 37 -18.19 -8.08 -9.23
N ASP A 38 -16.88 -7.84 -9.27
CA ASP A 38 -16.16 -7.39 -8.08
C ASP A 38 -16.31 -5.89 -7.87
N THR A 39 -16.40 -5.47 -6.61
CA THR A 39 -16.55 -4.07 -6.22
C THR A 39 -15.73 -3.80 -4.96
N PRO A 40 -15.33 -2.54 -4.69
CA PRO A 40 -14.74 -2.19 -3.40
C PRO A 40 -15.58 -2.65 -2.21
N GLN A 41 -16.91 -2.62 -2.33
CA GLN A 41 -17.85 -3.04 -1.28
C GLN A 41 -17.79 -4.55 -1.01
N HIS A 42 -17.64 -5.38 -2.05
CA HIS A 42 -17.47 -6.83 -1.87
C HIS A 42 -16.17 -7.13 -1.11
N LEU A 43 -15.05 -6.50 -1.51
CA LEU A 43 -13.79 -6.67 -0.79
C LEU A 43 -13.86 -6.13 0.65
N ALA A 44 -14.51 -4.98 0.86
CA ALA A 44 -14.68 -4.40 2.19
C ALA A 44 -15.51 -5.31 3.11
N ALA A 45 -16.56 -5.95 2.58
CA ALA A 45 -17.36 -6.91 3.34
C ALA A 45 -16.53 -8.13 3.74
N ASP A 46 -15.78 -8.72 2.81
CA ASP A 46 -14.90 -9.87 3.08
C ASP A 46 -13.84 -9.51 4.13
N VAL A 47 -13.15 -8.36 3.98
CA VAL A 47 -12.14 -7.87 4.94
C VAL A 47 -12.76 -7.61 6.32
N SER A 48 -13.97 -7.04 6.37
CA SER A 48 -14.66 -6.78 7.63
C SER A 48 -14.99 -8.08 8.35
N ASN A 49 -15.53 -9.06 7.64
CA ASN A 49 -15.86 -10.38 8.20
C ASN A 49 -14.61 -11.10 8.73
N GLU A 50 -13.53 -11.13 7.95
CA GLU A 50 -12.26 -11.77 8.36
C GLU A 50 -11.63 -11.10 9.58
N SER A 51 -11.79 -9.78 9.70
CA SER A 51 -11.33 -9.03 10.88
C SER A 51 -12.25 -9.15 12.10
N LEU A 52 -13.33 -9.94 12.04
CA LEU A 52 -14.40 -9.95 13.06
C LEU A 52 -14.97 -8.55 13.34
N HIS A 53 -15.06 -7.73 12.29
CA HIS A 53 -15.48 -6.33 12.33
C HIS A 53 -14.63 -5.43 13.26
N THR A 54 -13.36 -5.77 13.48
CA THR A 54 -12.47 -4.98 14.36
C THR A 54 -11.62 -3.95 13.61
N ASN A 55 -11.53 -4.04 12.27
CA ASN A 55 -10.81 -3.05 11.48
C ASN A 55 -11.49 -1.68 11.51
N ASP A 56 -10.69 -0.61 11.39
CA ASP A 56 -11.19 0.73 11.11
C ASP A 56 -11.85 0.75 9.72
N GLN A 57 -13.13 1.14 9.68
CA GLN A 57 -13.93 1.12 8.47
C GLN A 57 -13.48 2.15 7.43
N ASN A 58 -13.00 3.33 7.88
CA ASN A 58 -12.51 4.37 6.97
C ASN A 58 -11.22 3.92 6.29
N LEU A 59 -10.30 3.31 7.05
CA LEU A 59 -9.06 2.76 6.47
C LEU A 59 -9.34 1.60 5.53
N THR A 60 -10.31 0.74 5.87
CA THR A 60 -10.76 -0.35 5.00
C THR A 60 -11.34 0.20 3.69
N GLN A 61 -12.17 1.24 3.76
CA GLN A 61 -12.74 1.89 2.59
C GLN A 61 -11.64 2.48 1.69
N VAL A 62 -10.71 3.26 2.26
CA VAL A 62 -9.57 3.81 1.49
C VAL A 62 -8.78 2.70 0.82
N MET A 63 -8.46 1.61 1.51
CA MET A 63 -7.75 0.48 0.90
C MET A 63 -8.53 -0.10 -0.29
N THR A 64 -9.80 -0.45 -0.08
CA THR A 64 -10.60 -1.19 -1.07
C THR A 64 -10.98 -0.37 -2.30
N GLU A 65 -11.14 0.95 -2.14
CA GLU A 65 -11.39 1.87 -3.25
C GLU A 65 -10.15 2.12 -4.11
N ASN A 66 -8.94 2.01 -3.53
CA ASN A 66 -7.68 2.38 -4.20
C ASN A 66 -6.81 1.19 -4.63
N ILE A 67 -7.05 -0.02 -4.12
CA ILE A 67 -6.15 -1.16 -4.33
C ILE A 67 -5.90 -1.49 -5.81
N GLY A 68 -6.94 -1.39 -6.65
CA GLY A 68 -6.80 -1.69 -8.08
C GLY A 68 -5.94 -0.67 -8.83
N GLU A 69 -6.13 0.61 -8.54
CA GLU A 69 -5.30 1.68 -9.12
C GLU A 69 -3.85 1.58 -8.62
N ALA A 70 -3.65 1.22 -7.35
CA ALA A 70 -2.32 0.98 -6.81
C ALA A 70 -1.61 -0.19 -7.51
N ILE A 71 -2.34 -1.28 -7.82
CA ILE A 71 -1.83 -2.42 -8.60
C ILE A 71 -1.46 -1.97 -10.02
N ASP A 72 -2.33 -1.21 -10.69
CA ASP A 72 -2.03 -0.68 -12.02
C ASP A 72 -0.81 0.24 -12.01
N PHE A 73 -0.70 1.13 -11.02
CA PHE A 73 0.44 2.02 -10.85
C PHE A 73 1.75 1.23 -10.71
N ILE A 74 1.81 0.26 -9.79
CA ILE A 74 3.07 -0.47 -9.56
C ILE A 74 3.41 -1.36 -10.76
N SER A 75 2.41 -1.95 -11.42
CA SER A 75 2.59 -2.69 -12.66
C SER A 75 3.19 -1.83 -13.76
N ASP A 76 2.65 -0.63 -13.99
CA ASP A 76 3.15 0.29 -15.01
C ASP A 76 4.53 0.85 -14.60
N PHE A 77 4.75 1.11 -13.31
CA PHE A 77 5.99 1.70 -12.79
C PHE A 77 7.21 0.77 -12.92
N VAL A 78 7.03 -0.53 -12.70
CA VAL A 78 8.15 -1.49 -12.65
C VAL A 78 8.00 -2.65 -13.63
N ASN A 79 7.04 -2.55 -14.56
CA ASN A 79 6.74 -3.54 -15.59
C ASN A 79 6.47 -4.94 -14.99
N LEU A 80 5.40 -5.03 -14.20
CA LEU A 80 4.91 -6.29 -13.63
C LEU A 80 3.73 -6.83 -14.40
N ASN A 81 3.82 -8.12 -14.75
CA ASN A 81 2.75 -8.84 -15.38
C ASN A 81 2.11 -9.82 -14.40
N TYR A 82 1.04 -9.37 -13.76
CA TYR A 82 0.22 -10.23 -12.92
C TYR A 82 -0.67 -11.15 -13.76
N GLY A 83 -0.90 -12.36 -13.27
CA GLY A 83 -1.92 -13.28 -13.77
C GLY A 83 -2.90 -13.67 -12.66
N LYS A 84 -3.95 -14.40 -13.02
CA LYS A 84 -4.88 -14.98 -12.04
C LYS A 84 -4.11 -15.94 -11.13
N ALA A 85 -4.28 -15.82 -9.82
CA ALA A 85 -3.72 -16.78 -8.88
C ALA A 85 -4.36 -18.16 -9.09
N GLN A 86 -3.54 -19.22 -9.00
CA GLN A 86 -3.99 -20.61 -9.18
C GLN A 86 -4.99 -21.01 -8.10
N THR A 87 -4.73 -20.57 -6.86
CA THR A 87 -5.62 -20.75 -5.73
C THR A 87 -6.32 -19.43 -5.44
N GLN A 88 -7.57 -19.54 -4.99
CA GLN A 88 -8.33 -18.44 -4.40
C GLN A 88 -8.63 -18.81 -2.95
N THR A 89 -8.66 -17.77 -2.12
CA THR A 89 -8.78 -17.79 -0.67
C THR A 89 -10.26 -17.96 -0.37
N PRO A 90 -10.66 -19.04 0.33
CA PRO A 90 -12.08 -19.35 0.59
C PRO A 90 -12.87 -18.20 1.23
N GLU A 91 -12.19 -17.33 1.96
CA GLU A 91 -12.71 -16.16 2.66
C GLU A 91 -13.16 -15.05 1.69
N HIS A 92 -12.73 -15.09 0.43
CA HIS A 92 -13.19 -14.14 -0.58
C HIS A 92 -14.51 -14.59 -1.22
N SER A 93 -15.51 -13.70 -1.21
CA SER A 93 -16.78 -13.91 -1.91
C SER A 93 -16.65 -13.87 -3.43
N ILE A 94 -15.57 -13.30 -3.97
CA ILE A 94 -15.29 -13.18 -5.41
C ILE A 94 -13.81 -13.47 -5.69
N ASP A 95 -13.55 -14.24 -6.76
CA ASP A 95 -12.21 -14.45 -7.32
C ASP A 95 -11.55 -13.12 -7.69
N ARG A 96 -10.49 -12.76 -6.97
CA ARG A 96 -9.77 -11.49 -7.16
C ARG A 96 -8.27 -11.56 -6.92
N GLN A 97 -7.75 -12.73 -6.55
CA GLN A 97 -6.32 -12.86 -6.31
C GLN A 97 -5.53 -12.93 -7.59
N ILE A 98 -4.45 -12.15 -7.58
CA ILE A 98 -3.48 -12.06 -8.64
C ILE A 98 -2.12 -12.52 -8.12
N LYS A 99 -1.28 -13.02 -9.01
CA LYS A 99 0.09 -13.39 -8.69
C LYS A 99 1.04 -13.08 -9.84
N LEU A 100 2.31 -12.85 -9.51
CA LEU A 100 3.37 -12.88 -10.52
C LEU A 100 3.59 -14.33 -10.96
N SER A 101 4.02 -14.52 -12.21
CA SER A 101 4.38 -15.84 -12.73
C SER A 101 5.48 -16.49 -11.90
N SER A 102 6.45 -15.70 -11.44
CA SER A 102 7.50 -16.11 -10.50
C SER A 102 6.99 -16.56 -9.14
N SER A 103 5.75 -16.21 -8.78
CA SER A 103 5.16 -16.41 -7.45
C SER A 103 6.06 -15.90 -6.31
N SER A 104 6.90 -14.89 -6.59
CA SER A 104 7.91 -14.39 -5.66
C SER A 104 7.78 -12.87 -5.49
N SER A 105 7.67 -12.44 -4.23
CA SER A 105 7.70 -11.01 -3.88
C SER A 105 9.07 -10.36 -4.14
N TYR A 106 10.13 -11.16 -4.24
CA TYR A 106 11.48 -10.66 -4.55
C TYR A 106 11.53 -9.94 -5.89
N GLU A 107 10.80 -10.43 -6.90
CA GLU A 107 10.76 -9.78 -8.22
C GLU A 107 10.22 -8.35 -8.12
N LEU A 108 9.10 -8.16 -7.43
CA LEU A 108 8.49 -6.84 -7.18
C LEU A 108 9.48 -5.93 -6.44
N VAL A 109 10.04 -6.39 -5.32
CA VAL A 109 10.93 -5.57 -4.48
C VAL A 109 12.17 -5.14 -5.26
N LYS A 110 12.81 -6.07 -5.98
CA LYS A 110 14.00 -5.78 -6.79
C LYS A 110 13.70 -4.75 -7.87
N LYS A 111 12.66 -4.98 -8.68
CA LYS A 111 12.29 -4.08 -9.78
C LYS A 111 11.88 -2.69 -9.27
N ALA A 112 11.18 -2.62 -8.14
CA ALA A 112 10.81 -1.34 -7.52
C ALA A 112 12.03 -0.55 -7.03
N ALA A 113 13.00 -1.21 -6.38
CA ALA A 113 14.24 -0.58 -5.95
C ALA A 113 15.07 -0.05 -7.15
N GLU A 114 15.15 -0.83 -8.23
CA GLU A 114 15.82 -0.43 -9.47
C GLU A 114 15.12 0.75 -10.15
N ALA A 115 13.79 0.71 -10.27
CA ALA A 115 13.00 1.80 -10.86
C ALA A 115 13.10 3.10 -10.04
N PHE A 116 13.07 2.99 -8.71
CA PHE A 116 13.24 4.12 -7.80
C PHE A 116 14.61 4.78 -7.95
N THR A 117 15.69 4.00 -7.93
CA THR A 117 17.05 4.53 -8.08
C THR A 117 17.29 5.11 -9.47
N LYS A 118 16.77 4.50 -10.53
CA LYS A 118 16.82 5.04 -11.90
C LYS A 118 16.13 6.41 -12.04
N LYS A 119 15.15 6.71 -11.20
CA LYS A 119 14.47 8.01 -11.14
C LYS A 119 15.14 9.02 -10.20
N GLY A 120 16.33 8.71 -9.69
CA GLY A 120 17.11 9.59 -8.82
C GLY A 120 16.88 9.37 -7.33
N GLY A 121 16.06 8.38 -6.94
CA GLY A 121 15.91 7.99 -5.55
C GLY A 121 17.20 7.42 -4.97
N GLN A 122 17.47 7.68 -3.69
CA GLN A 122 18.64 7.16 -2.99
C GLN A 122 18.21 6.10 -1.98
N ILE A 123 18.90 4.95 -1.99
CA ILE A 123 18.69 3.87 -1.03
C ILE A 123 19.95 3.73 -0.19
N PHE A 124 19.83 3.97 1.11
CA PHE A 124 20.89 3.76 2.07
C PHE A 124 20.64 2.45 2.82
N LEU A 125 21.50 1.46 2.57
CA LEU A 125 21.57 0.24 3.38
C LEU A 125 22.52 0.47 4.57
N ASP A 126 22.41 -0.39 5.58
CA ASP A 126 23.14 -0.25 6.84
C ASP A 126 22.95 1.17 7.43
N ALA A 127 21.70 1.60 7.51
CA ALA A 127 21.28 2.91 7.99
C ALA A 127 19.94 2.77 8.73
N ARG A 128 19.99 2.31 9.97
CA ARG A 128 18.80 2.17 10.81
C ARG A 128 18.45 3.53 11.42
N VAL A 129 17.26 4.05 11.14
CA VAL A 129 16.79 5.28 11.78
C VAL A 129 16.61 5.04 13.28
N GLU A 130 17.32 5.82 14.11
CA GLU A 130 17.23 5.80 15.57
C GLU A 130 16.47 7.01 16.12
N HIS A 131 16.50 8.15 15.40
CA HIS A 131 15.83 9.39 15.83
C HIS A 131 15.12 10.10 14.69
N ILE A 132 13.94 10.67 15.00
CA ILE A 132 13.28 11.69 14.18
C ILE A 132 13.61 13.05 14.79
N LEU A 133 14.10 13.97 13.96
CA LEU A 133 14.43 15.33 14.35
C LEU A 133 13.20 16.22 14.28
N GLN A 134 13.06 17.12 15.26
CA GLN A 134 12.01 18.11 15.34
C GLN A 134 12.58 19.47 15.74
N ASP A 135 11.95 20.56 15.31
CA ASP A 135 12.26 21.91 15.79
C ASP A 135 11.57 22.23 17.13
N GLU A 136 11.79 23.43 17.66
CA GLU A 136 11.22 23.91 18.93
C GLU A 136 9.68 23.94 18.93
N ASN A 137 9.05 23.95 17.76
CA ASN A 137 7.60 23.93 17.60
C ASN A 137 7.04 22.51 17.35
N GLY A 138 7.89 21.48 17.41
CA GLY A 138 7.52 20.09 17.16
C GLY A 138 7.37 19.73 15.68
N LYS A 139 7.74 20.61 14.75
CA LYS A 139 7.73 20.29 13.32
C LYS A 139 8.84 19.31 13.02
N VAL A 140 8.54 18.24 12.28
CA VAL A 140 9.53 17.28 11.79
C VAL A 140 10.50 17.94 10.81
N THR A 141 11.80 17.71 11.01
CA THR A 141 12.88 18.34 10.20
C THR A 141 13.91 17.36 9.66
N GLY A 142 13.83 16.07 10.00
CA GLY A 142 14.77 15.07 9.49
C GLY A 142 14.85 13.79 10.32
N VAL A 143 15.85 12.98 10.03
CA VAL A 143 16.18 11.75 10.77
C VAL A 143 17.67 11.64 11.04
N VAL A 144 18.00 10.91 12.11
CA VAL A 144 19.34 10.37 12.35
C VAL A 144 19.28 8.86 12.21
N ALA A 145 20.13 8.31 11.36
CA ALA A 145 20.27 6.89 11.12
C ALA A 145 21.68 6.40 11.43
N GLU A 146 21.77 5.26 12.10
CA GLU A 146 23.02 4.62 12.49
C GLU A 146 23.31 3.40 11.61
N GLY A 147 24.53 3.33 11.11
CA GLY A 147 25.11 2.17 10.43
C GLY A 147 26.31 1.64 11.21
N ARG A 148 26.86 0.50 10.79
CA ARG A 148 28.01 -0.11 11.48
C ARG A 148 29.25 0.76 11.51
N LYS A 149 29.39 1.67 10.54
CA LYS A 149 30.60 2.50 10.33
C LYS A 149 30.31 3.99 10.22
N ARG A 150 29.05 4.41 10.25
CA ARG A 150 28.67 5.81 10.02
C ARG A 150 27.35 6.16 10.68
N THR A 151 27.26 7.40 11.10
CA THR A 151 26.00 8.09 11.40
C THR A 151 25.60 8.93 10.20
N LEU A 152 24.33 8.88 9.82
CA LEU A 152 23.75 9.65 8.73
C LEU A 152 22.68 10.58 9.30
N THR A 153 22.82 11.89 9.08
CA THR A 153 21.75 12.86 9.33
C THR A 153 21.14 13.26 7.99
N VAL A 154 19.82 13.11 7.86
CA VAL A 154 19.07 13.53 6.66
C VAL A 154 18.06 14.58 7.09
N HIS A 155 18.19 15.80 6.58
CA HIS A 155 17.19 16.84 6.74
C HIS A 155 16.12 16.71 5.65
N ALA A 156 14.85 16.77 6.06
CA ALA A 156 13.70 16.64 5.17
C ALA A 156 12.48 17.35 5.75
N ASP A 157 11.66 17.92 4.87
CA ASP A 157 10.40 18.56 5.27
C ASP A 157 9.29 17.56 5.66
N ALA A 158 9.43 16.31 5.21
CA ALA A 158 8.46 15.26 5.45
C ALA A 158 9.16 13.90 5.62
N ILE A 159 8.55 13.04 6.45
CA ILE A 159 9.02 11.68 6.72
C ILE A 159 7.83 10.73 6.60
N THR A 160 8.01 9.66 5.83
CA THR A 160 7.05 8.55 5.76
C THR A 160 7.63 7.34 6.47
N LEU A 161 6.95 6.85 7.50
CA LEU A 161 7.34 5.61 8.18
C LEU A 161 6.80 4.41 7.41
N SER A 162 7.70 3.59 6.87
CA SER A 162 7.37 2.37 6.12
C SER A 162 8.18 1.18 6.65
N THR A 163 8.27 1.05 7.97
CA THR A 163 9.18 0.12 8.68
C THR A 163 8.62 -1.29 8.89
N GLY A 164 7.40 -1.57 8.42
CA GLY A 164 6.72 -2.83 8.67
C GLY A 164 6.27 -3.01 10.12
N GLY A 165 5.94 -4.26 10.50
CA GLY A 165 5.45 -4.61 11.84
C GLY A 165 6.53 -5.14 12.79
N TYR A 166 6.14 -5.42 14.04
CA TYR A 166 7.04 -5.87 15.12
C TYR A 166 6.97 -7.38 15.41
N GLY A 167 6.42 -8.20 14.50
CA GLY A 167 6.17 -9.64 14.74
C GLY A 167 7.41 -10.47 15.06
N ALA A 168 8.60 -10.04 14.63
CA ALA A 168 9.88 -10.70 14.94
C ALA A 168 10.49 -10.27 16.28
N ASN A 169 10.01 -9.20 16.92
CA ASN A 169 10.54 -8.72 18.20
C ASN A 169 9.85 -9.45 19.37
N LEU A 170 10.56 -10.43 19.96
CA LEU A 170 10.04 -11.25 21.06
C LEU A 170 9.60 -10.45 22.29
N ASN A 171 10.24 -9.32 22.56
CA ASN A 171 9.92 -8.48 23.72
C ASN A 171 8.63 -7.66 23.50
N MET A 172 8.29 -7.35 22.25
CA MET A 172 7.08 -6.61 21.90
C MET A 172 5.87 -7.52 21.63
N ARG A 173 6.07 -8.83 21.51
CA ARG A 173 4.99 -9.79 21.35
C ARG A 173 4.22 -9.95 22.66
N GLY A 174 2.89 -9.91 22.58
CA GLY A 174 2.03 -10.22 23.73
C GLY A 174 2.13 -11.69 24.16
N LYS A 175 1.73 -11.99 25.41
CA LYS A 175 1.77 -13.36 25.98
C LYS A 175 1.06 -14.41 25.11
N LYS A 176 -0.03 -14.01 24.41
CA LYS A 176 -0.82 -14.88 23.51
C LYS A 176 -0.17 -15.14 22.15
N ALA A 177 0.92 -14.45 21.84
CA ALA A 177 1.63 -14.58 20.58
C ALA A 177 2.86 -15.49 20.71
N LYS A 178 2.98 -16.31 21.76
CA LYS A 178 3.99 -17.40 21.78
C LYS A 178 3.39 -18.56 20.99
N GLY A 179 4.01 -18.87 19.85
CA GLY A 179 3.58 -19.98 18.98
C GLY A 179 3.64 -21.33 19.69
#